data_AF-A0A7C5DKG9-F1
#
_entry.id   AF-A0A7C5DKG9-F1
#
_cell.length_a   1.000
_cell.length_b   1.000
_cell.length_c   1.000
_cell.angle_alpha   90.00
_cell.angle_beta   90.00
_cell.angle_gamma   90.00
#
_symmetry.space_group_name_H-M   'P 1'
#
loop_
_entity.id
_entity.type
_entity.pdbx_description
1 polymer ?
#
loop_
_entity_poly.entity_id
_entity_poly.type
_entity_poly.pdbx_seq_one_letter_code
_entity_poly.pdbx_strand_id
1 'polypeptide(L)'
;MKKLGFIVIIILLTTPFIYAEINSNVFGNYQPSARARGMSGAFVASCNDPNAIFYNPGALAYAEQGISLGYAQLFNNSFEIL
;
A
#
# COMPACT_ATOMS: atom_id res chain seq x y z
N MET A 1 -1.78 -3.60 -42.64
CA MET A 1 -2.55 -2.64 -41.82
C MET A 1 -3.35 -3.31 -40.70
N LYS A 2 -4.17 -4.34 -40.96
CA LYS A 2 -4.99 -5.01 -39.92
C LYS A 2 -4.19 -5.59 -38.74
N LYS A 3 -3.04 -6.22 -39.02
CA LYS A 3 -2.13 -6.75 -37.98
C LYS A 3 -1.54 -5.65 -37.08
N LEU A 4 -1.23 -4.48 -37.66
CA LEU A 4 -0.71 -3.34 -36.92
C LEU A 4 -1.79 -2.74 -36.01
N GLY A 5 -3.03 -2.61 -36.51
CA GLY A 5 -4.16 -2.15 -35.71
C GLY A 5 -4.46 -3.06 -34.51
N PHE A 6 -4.34 -4.38 -34.69
CA PHE A 6 -4.52 -5.34 -33.61
C PHE A 6 -3.44 -5.21 -32.51
N ILE A 7 -2.18 -5.00 -32.90
CA ILE A 7 -1.08 -4.78 -31.94
C ILE A 7 -1.30 -3.47 -31.15
N VAL A 8 -1.71 -2.39 -31.82
CA VAL A 8 -2.00 -1.11 -31.17
C VAL A 8 -3.14 -1.26 -30.15
N ILE A 9 -4.20 -2.00 -30.49
CA ILE A 9 -5.31 -2.26 -29.56
C ILE A 9 -4.83 -3.03 -28.33
N ILE A 10 -3.99 -4.06 -28.49
CA ILE A 10 -3.43 -4.80 -27.35
C ILE A 10 -2.63 -3.86 -26.44
N ILE A 11 -1.77 -3.01 -27.00
CA ILE A 11 -0.96 -2.07 -26.21
C ILE A 11 -1.85 -1.08 -25.44
N LEU A 12 -2.86 -0.53 -26.10
CA LEU A 12 -3.80 0.40 -25.46
C LEU A 12 -4.62 -0.26 -24.35
N LEU A 13 -4.92 -1.55 -24.48
CA LEU A 13 -5.66 -2.29 -23.47
C LEU A 13 -4.79 -2.73 -22.30
N THR A 14 -3.49 -3.00 -22.48
CA THR A 14 -2.63 -3.53 -21.41
C THR A 14 -1.89 -2.46 -20.62
N THR A 15 -1.55 -1.33 -21.23
CA THR A 15 -0.81 -0.24 -20.57
C THR A 15 -1.50 0.35 -19.33
N PRO A 16 -2.85 0.50 -19.27
CA PRO A 16 -3.51 1.00 -18.06
C PRO A 16 -3.38 0.06 -16.87
N PHE A 17 -3.40 -1.26 -17.09
CA PHE A 17 -3.26 -2.25 -16.02
C PHE A 17 -1.86 -2.25 -15.42
N ILE A 18 -0.83 -2.16 -16.26
CA ILE A 18 0.56 -2.07 -15.81
C ILE A 18 0.78 -0.77 -15.02
N TYR A 19 0.24 0.35 -15.49
CA TYR A 19 0.34 1.62 -14.79
C TYR A 19 -0.40 1.60 -13.44
N ALA A 20 -1.60 1.00 -13.41
CA ALA A 20 -2.37 0.84 -12.18
C ALA A 20 -1.64 -0.05 -11.16
N GLU A 21 -1.01 -1.14 -11.58
CA GLU A 21 -0.24 -2.01 -10.68
C GLU A 21 0.94 -1.26 -10.04
N ILE A 22 1.74 -0.55 -10.85
CA ILE A 22 2.89 0.22 -10.36
C ILE A 22 2.46 1.30 -9.35
N ASN A 23 1.34 1.97 -9.59
CA ASN A 23 0.89 3.10 -8.76
C ASN A 23 -0.11 2.71 -7.65
N SER A 24 -0.72 1.52 -7.70
CA SER A 24 -1.66 1.05 -6.67
C SER A 24 -1.00 0.81 -5.32
N ASN A 25 0.31 0.57 -5.31
CA ASN A 25 1.06 0.23 -4.11
C ASN A 25 1.62 1.45 -3.36
N VAL A 26 1.28 2.67 -3.78
CA VAL A 26 1.70 3.89 -3.07
C VAL A 26 1.16 3.86 -1.62
N PHE A 27 -0.05 3.37 -1.38
CA PHE A 27 -0.58 3.22 -0.02
C PHE A 27 -0.27 1.87 0.64
N GLY A 28 -0.05 0.80 -0.13
CA GLY A 28 0.31 -0.53 0.41
C GLY A 28 1.75 -0.60 0.93
N ASN A 29 2.66 0.17 0.34
CA ASN A 29 4.04 0.31 0.81
C ASN A 29 4.17 1.28 1.99
N TYR A 30 3.20 2.18 2.16
CA TYR A 30 3.13 3.04 3.34
C TYR A 30 2.67 2.20 4.54
N GLN A 31 3.65 1.76 5.33
CA GLN A 31 3.40 1.08 6.59
C GLN A 31 3.56 2.07 7.75
N PRO A 32 2.55 2.85 8.15
CA PRO A 32 2.73 3.93 9.13
C PRO A 32 3.08 3.44 10.54
N SER A 33 2.93 2.13 10.81
CA SER A 33 3.22 1.52 12.10
C SER A 33 4.60 0.87 12.17
N ALA A 34 5.42 1.29 13.14
CA ALA A 34 6.67 0.61 13.48
C ALA A 34 6.42 -0.83 13.94
N ARG A 35 5.35 -1.08 14.71
CA ARG A 35 4.95 -2.42 15.14
C ARG A 35 4.59 -3.29 13.93
N ALA A 36 3.78 -2.78 13.01
CA ALA A 36 3.38 -3.56 11.84
C ALA A 36 4.56 -3.94 10.95
N ARG A 37 5.52 -3.01 10.76
CA ARG A 37 6.79 -3.28 10.07
C ARG A 37 7.62 -4.35 10.78
N GLY A 38 7.77 -4.25 12.10
CA GLY A 38 8.52 -5.25 12.87
C GLY A 38 7.90 -6.65 12.84
N MET A 39 6.61 -6.75 12.54
CA MET A 39 5.88 -8.01 12.43
C MET A 39 5.86 -8.60 11.00
N SER A 40 6.53 -7.97 10.02
CA SER A 40 6.66 -8.48 8.64
C SER A 40 5.35 -8.97 8.02
N GLY A 41 4.26 -8.21 8.19
CA GLY A 41 2.93 -8.54 7.65
C GLY A 41 2.02 -9.36 8.57
N ALA A 42 2.53 -9.95 9.66
CA ALA A 42 1.70 -10.67 10.63
C ALA A 42 0.72 -9.75 11.42
N PHE A 43 0.93 -8.44 11.35
CA PHE A 43 0.13 -7.44 12.05
C PHE A 43 -1.36 -7.49 11.68
N VAL A 44 -1.72 -7.79 10.43
CA VAL A 44 -3.12 -7.81 9.93
C VAL A 44 -4.05 -8.66 10.80
N ALA A 45 -3.54 -9.77 11.34
CA ALA A 45 -4.29 -10.69 12.20
C ALA A 45 -4.20 -10.35 13.70
N SER A 46 -3.32 -9.43 14.09
CA SER A 46 -3.00 -9.08 15.49
C SER A 46 -3.16 -7.58 15.78
N CYS A 47 -3.89 -6.86 14.93
CA CYS A 47 -4.20 -5.44 15.10
C CYS A 47 -5.02 -5.22 16.38
N ASN A 48 -4.53 -4.37 17.28
CA ASN A 48 -5.24 -3.97 18.50
C ASN A 48 -4.83 -2.55 18.95
N ASP A 49 -4.35 -1.74 18.01
CA ASP A 49 -3.90 -0.37 18.24
C ASP A 49 -4.43 0.56 17.12
N PRO A 50 -4.32 1.89 17.26
CA PRO A 50 -4.89 2.84 16.29
C PRO A 50 -4.41 2.65 14.84
N ASN A 51 -3.26 2.01 14.61
CA ASN A 51 -2.78 1.72 13.26
C ASN A 51 -3.63 0.67 12.54
N ALA A 52 -4.52 -0.05 13.24
CA ALA A 52 -5.47 -0.99 12.64
C ALA A 52 -6.26 -0.38 11.47
N ILE A 53 -6.48 0.94 11.47
CA ILE A 53 -7.13 1.67 10.37
C ILE A 53 -6.48 1.46 9.00
N PHE A 54 -5.17 1.19 8.96
CA PHE A 54 -4.41 0.98 7.71
C PHE A 54 -4.28 -0.50 7.29
N TYR A 55 -4.54 -1.45 8.19
CA TYR A 55 -4.27 -2.88 7.95
C TYR A 55 -5.50 -3.76 8.08
N ASN A 56 -6.35 -3.53 9.09
CA ASN A 56 -7.59 -4.26 9.33
C ASN A 56 -8.56 -3.35 10.11
N PRO A 57 -9.36 -2.51 9.41
CA PRO A 57 -10.30 -1.60 10.07
C PRO A 57 -11.33 -2.30 10.95
N GLY A 58 -11.69 -3.56 10.65
CA GLY A 58 -12.59 -4.36 11.50
C GLY A 58 -12.00 -4.65 12.89
N ALA A 59 -10.67 -4.65 13.01
CA ALA A 59 -9.99 -4.84 14.29
C ALA A 59 -9.98 -3.59 15.17
N LEU A 60 -10.38 -2.41 14.66
CA LEU A 60 -10.52 -1.19 15.48
C LEU A 60 -11.53 -1.36 16.61
N ALA A 61 -12.52 -2.24 16.44
CA ALA A 61 -13.49 -2.56 17.50
C ALA A 61 -12.83 -3.18 18.76
N TYR A 62 -11.62 -3.73 18.62
CA TYR A 62 -10.83 -4.33 19.70
C TYR A 62 -9.59 -3.50 20.06
N ALA A 63 -9.38 -2.36 19.38
CA ALA A 63 -8.24 -1.51 19.67
C ALA A 63 -8.50 -0.66 20.92
N GLU A 64 -7.48 -0.50 21.75
CA GLU A 64 -7.54 0.47 22.84
C GLU A 64 -7.59 1.89 22.28
N GLN A 65 -8.32 2.78 22.97
CA GLN A 65 -8.38 4.19 22.61
C GLN A 65 -6.99 4.81 22.75
N GLY A 66 -6.47 5.37 21.67
CA GLY A 66 -5.12 5.92 21.68
C GLY A 66 -4.79 6.73 20.44
N ILE A 67 -3.63 7.39 20.49
CA ILE A 67 -3.06 8.14 19.38
C ILE A 67 -1.74 7.47 19.02
N SER A 68 -1.49 7.26 17.72
CA SER A 68 -0.20 6.76 17.23
C SER A 68 0.45 7.83 16.35
N LEU A 69 1.71 8.12 16.62
CA LEU A 69 2.56 9.00 15.82
C LEU A 69 3.79 8.22 15.40
N GLY A 70 4.17 8.33 14.13
CA GLY A 70 5.26 7.55 13.56
C GLY A 70 5.97 8.31 12.46
N TYR A 71 7.27 8.06 12.34
CA TYR A 71 8.13 8.57 11.28
C TYR A 71 8.96 7.41 10.73
N ALA A 72 9.20 7.39 9.41
CA ALA A 72 10.01 6.37 8.77
C ALA A 72 10.81 6.92 7.60
N GLN A 73 12.12 6.94 7.70
CA GLN A 73 12.99 7.33 6.61
C GLN A 73 13.36 6.11 5.76
N LEU A 74 12.52 5.79 4.78
CA LEU A 74 12.74 4.66 3.89
C LEU A 74 13.90 4.96 2.94
N PHE A 75 14.94 4.11 2.96
CA PHE A 75 16.08 4.16 2.02
C PHE A 75 16.80 5.51 1.94
N ASN A 76 16.75 6.32 3.00
CA ASN A 76 17.32 7.68 3.01
C ASN A 76 16.68 8.65 1.99
N ASN A 77 15.51 8.32 1.43
CA ASN A 77 14.75 9.17 0.52
C ASN A 77 13.77 10.09 1.27
N SER A 78 13.47 11.26 0.71
CA SER A 78 12.36 12.10 1.17
C SER A 78 11.01 11.44 0.82
N PHE A 79 10.00 11.63 1.65
CA PHE A 79 8.65 11.04 1.53
C PHE A 79 7.91 11.40 0.22
N GLU A 80 8.48 12.29 -0.59
CA GLU A 80 7.86 12.90 -1.77
C GLU A 80 8.07 12.10 -3.06
N ILE A 81 8.89 11.04 -3.05
CA ILE A 81 9.21 10.27 -4.26
C ILE A 81 8.85 8.80 -4.04
N LEU A 82 7.59 8.46 -4.30
CA LEU A 82 7.11 7.12 -4.64
C LEU A 82 6.00 7.26 -5.68
#